data_AF-A0A950DFV2-F1
#
_entry.id   AF-A0A950DFV2-F1
#
_cell.length_a   1.000
_cell.length_b   1.000
_cell.length_c   1.000
_cell.angle_alpha   90.00
_cell.angle_beta   90.00
_cell.angle_gamma   90.00
#
_symmetry.space_group_name_H-M   'P 1'
#
loop_
_entity.id
_entity.type
_entity.pdbx_description
1 polymer ?
#
loop_
_entity_poly.entity_id
_entity_poly.type
_entity_poly.pdbx_seq_one_letter_code
_entity_poly.pdbx_strand_id
1 'polypeptide(L)'
;MHLSNAGNSEVSILNRILRPGAPTFSPEAAQDILTLDFDQADKDRMRQLSAKARAGTLTAEEDVEAGKYELVGHLLNIMQSKARRSLKNRRVDGKKPRAH
;
A
#
# COMPACT_ATOMS: atom_id res chain seq x y z
N MET A 1 -5.64 19.81 -16.54
CA MET A 1 -6.93 19.09 -16.40
C MET A 1 -6.63 17.63 -16.07
N HIS A 2 -6.50 17.26 -14.79
CA HIS A 2 -6.42 15.84 -14.40
C HIS A 2 -7.83 15.37 -14.11
N LEU A 3 -8.43 14.71 -15.10
CA LEU A 3 -9.77 14.14 -15.01
C LEU A 3 -9.76 13.02 -13.96
N SER A 4 -10.47 13.28 -12.87
CA SER A 4 -10.88 12.29 -11.88
C SER A 4 -11.76 11.22 -12.55
N ASN A 5 -11.13 10.20 -13.13
CA ASN A 5 -11.78 8.92 -13.41
C ASN A 5 -11.65 8.04 -12.15
N ALA A 6 -12.23 8.48 -11.04
CA ALA A 6 -12.15 7.80 -9.75
C ALA A 6 -12.61 6.33 -9.81
N GLY A 7 -13.44 5.97 -10.80
CA GLY A 7 -13.90 4.59 -11.03
C GLY A 7 -12.86 3.64 -11.61
N ASN A 8 -11.80 4.14 -12.28
CA ASN A 8 -10.82 3.32 -13.00
C ASN A 8 -9.36 3.77 -12.82
N SER A 9 -9.04 4.49 -11.74
CA SER A 9 -7.62 4.68 -11.37
C SER A 9 -6.94 3.34 -11.13
N GLU A 10 -5.63 3.30 -11.33
CA GLU A 10 -4.78 2.13 -11.12
C GLU A 10 -4.95 1.58 -9.70
N VAL A 11 -5.03 2.48 -8.71
CA VAL A 11 -5.29 2.13 -7.30
C VAL A 11 -6.68 1.50 -7.12
N SER A 12 -7.72 2.02 -7.78
CA SER A 12 -9.07 1.43 -7.75
C SER A 12 -9.10 0.03 -8.38
N ILE A 13 -8.36 -0.18 -9.48
CA ILE A 13 -8.20 -1.50 -10.12
C ILE A 13 -7.51 -2.47 -9.15
N LEU A 14 -6.39 -2.07 -8.55
CA LEU A 14 -5.65 -2.87 -7.58
C LEU A 14 -6.50 -3.24 -6.35
N ASN A 15 -7.30 -2.31 -5.84
CA ASN A 15 -8.17 -2.55 -4.70
C ASN A 15 -9.21 -3.65 -5.00
N ARG A 16 -9.77 -3.68 -6.22
CA ARG A 16 -10.71 -4.73 -6.67
C ARG A 16 -10.05 -6.11 -6.76
N ILE A 17 -8.79 -6.18 -7.20
CA ILE A 17 -8.02 -7.42 -7.30
C ILE A 17 -7.64 -7.93 -5.91
N LEU A 18 -7.05 -7.07 -5.09
CA LEU A 18 -6.48 -7.47 -3.80
C LEU A 18 -7.54 -7.73 -2.75
N ARG A 19 -8.72 -7.10 -2.83
CA ARG A 19 -9.84 -7.25 -1.89
C ARG A 19 -9.35 -7.23 -0.43
N PRO A 20 -8.86 -6.08 0.09
CA PRO A 20 -8.26 -6.00 1.43
C PRO A 20 -9.23 -6.40 2.55
N GLY A 21 -10.53 -6.34 2.23
CA GLY A 21 -11.67 -6.90 2.95
C GLY A 21 -11.53 -8.37 3.37
N ALA A 22 -10.95 -9.17 2.49
CA ALA A 22 -10.94 -10.62 2.58
C ALA A 22 -9.60 -11.11 3.17
N PRO A 23 -9.58 -11.68 4.39
CA PRO A 23 -8.36 -12.13 5.07
C PRO A 23 -7.83 -13.45 4.48
N THR A 24 -7.31 -13.44 3.25
CA THR A 24 -6.93 -14.68 2.54
C THR A 24 -5.46 -15.08 2.68
N PHE A 25 -4.58 -14.22 3.20
CA PHE A 25 -3.18 -14.57 3.36
C PHE A 25 -2.97 -15.58 4.49
N SER A 26 -2.08 -16.54 4.26
CA SER A 26 -1.52 -17.36 5.33
C SER A 26 -0.76 -16.47 6.32
N PRO A 27 -0.56 -16.94 7.56
CA PRO A 27 0.16 -16.18 8.58
C PRO A 27 1.60 -15.84 8.19
N GLU A 28 2.30 -16.80 7.59
CA GLU A 28 3.67 -16.64 7.09
C GLU A 28 3.73 -15.59 5.99
N ALA A 29 2.90 -15.74 4.95
CA ALA A 29 2.81 -14.75 3.87
C ALA A 29 2.42 -13.36 4.39
N ALA A 30 1.52 -13.29 5.38
CA ALA A 30 1.15 -12.02 5.99
C ALA A 30 2.31 -11.38 6.78
N GLN A 31 3.18 -12.17 7.40
CA GLN A 31 4.37 -11.66 8.09
C GLN A 31 5.40 -11.14 7.08
N ASP A 32 5.68 -11.92 6.03
CA ASP A 32 6.64 -11.51 4.98
C ASP A 32 6.19 -10.25 4.24
N ILE A 33 4.89 -10.13 3.92
CA ILE A 33 4.34 -8.92 3.30
C ILE A 33 4.51 -7.69 4.21
N LEU A 34 4.48 -7.87 5.53
CA LEU A 34 4.66 -6.77 6.47
C LEU A 34 6.12 -6.31 6.60
N THR A 35 7.09 -7.11 6.13
CA THR A 35 8.50 -6.69 6.09
C THR A 35 8.87 -5.93 4.82
N LEU A 36 8.01 -5.96 3.79
CA LEU A 36 8.25 -5.24 2.55
C LEU A 36 8.16 -3.72 2.79
N ASP A 37 9.17 -3.00 2.33
CA ASP A 37 9.27 -1.55 2.37
C ASP A 37 10.21 -1.08 1.26
N PHE A 38 10.17 0.22 0.95
CA PHE A 38 11.16 0.84 0.07
C PHE A 38 12.55 0.79 0.70
N ASP A 39 13.57 0.62 -0.13
CA ASP A 39 14.95 0.71 0.35
C ASP A 39 15.33 2.17 0.67
N GLN A 40 16.57 2.36 1.15
CA GLN A 40 17.02 3.68 1.56
C GLN A 40 17.15 4.65 0.36
N ALA A 41 17.59 4.15 -0.80
CA ALA A 41 17.78 4.97 -1.99
C ALA A 41 16.43 5.48 -2.53
N ASP A 42 15.43 4.61 -2.59
CA ASP A 42 14.07 4.96 -2.96
C ASP A 42 13.47 5.97 -1.99
N LYS A 43 13.63 5.77 -0.68
CA LYS A 43 13.16 6.72 0.34
C LYS A 43 13.81 8.09 0.21
N ASP A 44 15.10 8.13 -0.09
CA ASP A 44 15.82 9.38 -0.33
C ASP A 44 15.35 10.06 -1.61
N ARG A 45 15.10 9.31 -2.68
CA ARG A 45 14.56 9.84 -3.93
C ARG A 45 13.15 10.40 -3.74
N MET A 46 12.26 9.67 -3.07
CA MET A 46 10.91 10.14 -2.72
C MET A 46 10.96 11.45 -1.90
N ARG A 47 11.90 11.55 -0.94
CA ARG A 47 12.10 12.79 -0.16
C ARG A 47 12.55 13.96 -1.04
N GLN A 48 13.48 13.73 -1.96
CA GLN A 48 13.94 14.76 -2.90
C GLN A 48 12.81 15.25 -3.81
N LEU A 49 12.05 14.33 -4.42
CA LEU A 49 10.91 14.65 -5.27
C LEU A 49 9.88 15.47 -4.48
N SER A 50 9.57 15.04 -3.26
CA SER A 50 8.64 15.76 -2.39
C SER A 50 9.15 17.15 -1.99
N ALA A 51 10.46 17.34 -1.83
CA ALA A 51 11.05 18.65 -1.55
C ALA A 51 10.96 19.58 -2.76
N LYS A 52 11.26 19.08 -3.97
CA LYS A 52 11.12 19.82 -5.23
C LYS A 52 9.68 20.22 -5.51
N ALA A 53 8.72 19.32 -5.28
CA ALA A 53 7.30 19.59 -5.40
C ALA A 53 6.87 20.76 -4.50
N ARG A 54 7.29 20.76 -3.23
CA ARG A 54 7.01 21.86 -2.28
C ARG A 54 7.68 23.18 -2.69
N ALA A 55 8.87 23.10 -3.27
CA ALA A 55 9.59 24.26 -3.78
C ALA A 55 9.08 24.76 -5.15
N GLY A 56 8.13 24.06 -5.78
CA GLY A 56 7.65 24.39 -7.13
C GLY A 56 8.68 24.20 -8.23
N THR A 57 9.70 23.35 -7.99
CA THR A 57 10.84 23.11 -8.91
C THR A 57 10.81 21.71 -9.52
N LEU A 58 9.71 20.97 -9.34
CA LEU A 58 9.53 19.63 -9.88
C LEU A 58 9.40 19.71 -11.40
N THR A 59 10.23 18.95 -12.13
CA THR A 59 10.10 18.85 -13.59
C THR A 59 8.95 17.91 -13.97
N ALA A 60 8.50 17.96 -15.22
CA ALA A 60 7.47 17.04 -15.72
C ALA A 60 7.91 15.56 -15.63
N GLU A 61 9.19 15.27 -15.86
CA GLU A 61 9.74 13.91 -15.74
C GLU A 61 9.74 13.45 -14.27
N GLU A 62 10.06 14.36 -13.35
CA GLU A 62 10.06 14.10 -11.91
C GLU A 62 8.64 13.94 -11.35
N ASP A 63 7.66 14.63 -11.91
CA ASP A 63 6.23 14.45 -11.58
C ASP A 63 5.74 13.05 -11.95
N VAL A 64 6.12 12.58 -13.14
CA VAL A 64 5.84 11.21 -13.59
C VAL A 64 6.53 10.18 -12.68
N GLU A 65 7.76 10.45 -12.25
CA GLU A 65 8.48 9.59 -11.31
C GLU A 65 7.81 9.56 -9.93
N ALA A 66 7.41 10.71 -9.40
CA ALA A 66 6.68 10.81 -8.14
C ALA A 66 5.36 10.00 -8.19
N GLY A 67 4.63 10.07 -9.31
CA GLY A 67 3.43 9.27 -9.52
C GLY A 67 3.69 7.74 -9.52
N LYS A 68 4.84 7.28 -10.00
CA LYS A 68 5.23 5.86 -9.91
C LYS A 68 5.44 5.44 -8.46
N TYR A 69 6.16 6.24 -7.68
CA TYR A 69 6.36 5.97 -6.25
C TYR A 69 5.05 5.99 -5.46
N GLU A 70 4.15 6.91 -5.77
CA GLU A 70 2.81 6.99 -5.16
C GLU A 70 1.99 5.72 -5.47
N LEU A 71 1.97 5.28 -6.73
CA LEU A 71 1.26 4.07 -7.13
C LEU A 71 1.80 2.82 -6.42
N VAL A 72 3.12 2.63 -6.38
CA VAL A 72 3.74 1.49 -5.69
C VAL A 72 3.50 1.56 -4.18
N GLY A 73 3.57 2.76 -3.60
CA GLY A 73 3.26 2.98 -2.19
C GLY A 73 1.80 2.63 -1.85
N HIS A 74 0.85 2.97 -2.71
CA HIS A 74 -0.54 2.56 -2.54
C HIS A 74 -0.71 1.04 -2.61
N LEU A 75 -0.09 0.38 -3.58
CA LEU A 75 -0.11 -1.08 -3.70
C LEU A 75 0.40 -1.73 -2.41
N LEU A 76 1.57 -1.31 -1.93
CA LEU A 76 2.18 -1.83 -0.71
C LEU A 76 1.26 -1.65 0.50
N ASN A 77 0.69 -0.45 0.67
CA ASN A 77 -0.24 -0.15 1.76
C ASN A 77 -1.49 -1.05 1.74
N ILE A 78 -2.05 -1.31 0.56
CA ILE A 78 -3.20 -2.20 0.37
C ILE A 78 -2.84 -3.64 0.77
N MET A 79 -1.68 -4.14 0.33
CA MET A 79 -1.19 -5.48 0.67
C MET A 79 -0.92 -5.63 2.18
N GLN A 80 -0.24 -4.67 2.80
CA GLN A 80 0.02 -4.67 4.25
C GLN A 80 -1.28 -4.56 5.06
N SER A 81 -2.26 -3.78 4.60
CA SER A 81 -3.59 -3.71 5.23
C SER A 81 -4.27 -5.08 5.24
N LYS A 82 -4.25 -5.78 4.11
CA LYS A 82 -4.77 -7.15 3.99
C LYS A 82 -4.02 -8.13 4.91
N ALA A 83 -2.69 -8.06 4.95
CA ALA A 83 -1.86 -8.89 5.81
C ALA A 83 -2.19 -8.71 7.31
N ARG A 84 -2.29 -7.46 7.78
CA ARG A 84 -2.71 -7.15 9.16
C ARG A 84 -4.07 -7.78 9.50
N ARG A 85 -5.02 -7.74 8.57
CA ARG A 85 -6.36 -8.33 8.75
C ARG A 85 -6.33 -9.85 8.78
N SER A 86 -5.56 -10.49 7.91
CA SER A 86 -5.32 -11.94 7.94
C SER A 86 -4.79 -12.41 9.29
N LEU A 87 -3.86 -11.67 9.89
CA LEU A 87 -3.33 -11.99 11.21
C LEU A 87 -4.33 -11.71 12.35
N LYS A 88 -5.13 -10.64 12.25
CA LYS A 88 -6.14 -10.29 13.27
C LYS A 88 -7.28 -11.30 13.33
N ASN A 89 -7.82 -11.74 12.19
CA ASN A 89 -8.97 -12.65 12.17
C ASN A 89 -8.63 -14.01 12.75
N ARG A 90 -7.43 -14.54 12.48
CA ARG A 90 -6.97 -15.78 13.11
C ARG A 90 -6.84 -15.67 14.64
N ARG A 91 -6.43 -14.52 15.18
CA ARG A 91 -6.36 -14.29 16.63
C ARG A 91 -7.75 -14.31 17.28
N VAL A 92 -8.79 -13.90 16.54
CA VAL A 92 -10.18 -13.99 17.00
C VAL A 92 -10.65 -15.45 16.97
N ASP A 93 -10.35 -16.19 15.90
CA ASP A 93 -10.72 -17.62 15.78
C ASP A 93 -10.02 -18.52 16.81
N GLY A 94 -8.77 -18.21 17.17
CA GLY A 94 -8.01 -18.92 18.20
C GLY A 94 -8.41 -18.60 19.64
N LYS A 95 -9.23 -17.55 19.86
CA LYS A 95 -9.74 -17.15 21.17
C LYS A 95 -11.20 -17.58 21.32
N LYS A 96 -11.48 -18.89 21.21
CA LYS A 96 -12.81 -19.43 21.54
C LYS A 96 -13.06 -19.23 23.04
N PRO A 97 -14.22 -18.70 23.48
CA PRO A 97 -14.50 -18.52 24.90
C PRO A 97 -14.57 -19.89 25.58
N ARG A 98 -13.88 -20.04 26.71
CA ARG A 98 -14.12 -21.17 27.62
C ARG A 98 -15.56 -21.04 28.11
N ALA A 99 -16.37 -22.05 27.82
CA ALA A 99 -17.73 -22.16 28.31
C ALA A 99 -17.70 -22.17 29.86
N HIS A 100 -18.57 -21.36 30.45
CA HIS A 100 -19.01 -21.50 31.83
C HIS A 100 -20.30 -22.30 31.84
#